data_AF-A0A558AGI9-F1
#
_entry.id   AF-A0A558AGI9-F1
#
_cell.length_a   1.000
_cell.length_b   1.000
_cell.length_c   1.000
_cell.angle_alpha   90.00
_cell.angle_beta   90.00
_cell.angle_gamma   90.00
#
_symmetry.space_group_name_H-M   'P 1'
#
loop_
_entity.id
_entity.type
_entity.pdbx_description
1 polymer ?
#
loop_
_entity_poly.entity_id
_entity_poly.type
_entity_poly.pdbx_seq_one_letter_code
_entity_poly.pdbx_strand_id
1 'polypeptide(L)'
;MAEAQTTPRKRARRSTATSRKLEAARERLANQLAEERQREERIKQALRDYMAAGEKIAVAENACEEKVAALTNRIERLREQAREKVAGAHAQQGRSALAMHEAGRTVEQVADLLAVSEKKARQLIAAGRDAAGQAVAAHQVGSVAGVIRAVPYGIGEGA
;
A
#
# COMPACT_ATOMS: atom_id res chain seq x y z
N MET A 1 -67.14 -78.52 -26.61
CA MET A 1 -67.37 -78.51 -25.14
C MET A 1 -66.02 -78.65 -24.48
N ALA A 2 -65.41 -77.51 -24.12
CA ALA A 2 -65.03 -77.13 -22.73
C ALA A 2 -63.62 -77.66 -22.41
N GLU A 3 -62.68 -76.94 -21.80
CA GLU A 3 -62.81 -75.98 -20.70
C GLU A 3 -61.70 -74.91 -20.78
N ALA A 4 -62.06 -73.67 -20.47
CA ALA A 4 -61.16 -72.53 -20.38
C ALA A 4 -60.37 -72.58 -19.06
N GLN A 5 -59.04 -72.62 -19.15
CA GLN A 5 -58.15 -72.53 -17.99
C GLN A 5 -58.17 -71.10 -17.43
N THR A 6 -58.66 -70.97 -16.20
CA THR A 6 -58.72 -69.70 -15.46
C THR A 6 -57.44 -69.51 -14.65
N THR A 7 -56.68 -68.46 -14.94
CA THR A 7 -55.47 -68.10 -14.18
C THR A 7 -55.81 -67.59 -12.78
N PRO A 8 -55.06 -67.98 -11.73
CA PRO A 8 -55.37 -67.60 -10.36
C PRO A 8 -55.09 -66.11 -10.09
N ARG A 9 -56.14 -65.37 -9.71
CA ARG A 9 -56.06 -63.99 -9.23
C ARG A 9 -55.22 -63.91 -7.95
N LYS A 10 -54.04 -63.27 -8.01
CA LYS A 10 -53.24 -62.89 -6.84
C LYS A 10 -54.06 -61.97 -5.93
N ARG A 11 -54.46 -62.47 -4.75
CA ARG A 11 -55.12 -61.67 -3.70
C ARG A 11 -54.15 -60.63 -3.17
N ALA A 12 -54.42 -59.35 -3.42
CA ALA A 12 -53.73 -58.24 -2.77
C ALA A 12 -53.96 -58.34 -1.25
N ARG A 13 -52.90 -58.65 -0.50
CA ARG A 13 -52.93 -58.63 0.97
C ARG A 13 -53.27 -57.20 1.42
N ARG A 14 -54.43 -57.02 2.06
CA ARG A 14 -54.79 -55.75 2.72
C ARG A 14 -53.71 -55.44 3.76
N SER A 15 -52.93 -54.38 3.51
CA SER A 15 -52.02 -53.79 4.50
C SER A 15 -52.76 -53.60 5.82
N THR A 16 -52.21 -54.12 6.92
CA THR A 16 -52.76 -53.94 8.25
C THR A 16 -52.65 -52.47 8.67
N ALA A 17 -53.48 -52.03 9.62
CA ALA A 17 -53.45 -50.66 10.14
C ALA A 17 -52.08 -50.31 10.77
N THR A 18 -51.35 -51.31 11.27
CA THR A 18 -49.99 -51.16 11.82
C THR A 18 -48.95 -50.87 10.75
N SER A 19 -49.01 -51.52 9.59
CA SER A 19 -48.11 -51.24 8.46
C SER A 19 -48.28 -49.81 7.95
N ARG A 20 -49.52 -49.32 7.82
CA ARG A 20 -49.79 -47.93 7.42
C ARG A 20 -49.24 -46.90 8.40
N LYS A 21 -49.36 -47.18 9.70
CA LYS A 21 -48.79 -46.31 10.76
C LYS A 21 -47.27 -46.28 10.69
N LEU A 22 -46.63 -47.42 10.42
CA LEU A 22 -45.18 -47.51 10.29
C LEU A 22 -44.67 -46.78 9.04
N GLU A 23 -45.36 -46.92 7.91
CA GLU A 23 -45.06 -46.19 6.67
C GLU A 23 -45.17 -44.68 6.88
N ALA A 24 -46.28 -44.21 7.47
CA ALA A 24 -46.46 -42.79 7.78
C ALA A 24 -45.40 -42.24 8.74
N ALA A 25 -44.95 -43.03 9.72
CA ALA A 25 -43.87 -42.64 10.63
C ALA A 25 -42.51 -42.54 9.89
N ARG A 26 -42.22 -43.49 8.99
CA ARG A 26 -41.01 -43.48 8.15
C ARG A 26 -40.98 -42.28 7.21
N GLU A 27 -42.12 -41.96 6.58
CA GLU A 27 -42.24 -40.79 5.70
C GLU A 27 -41.99 -39.48 6.46
N ARG A 28 -42.56 -39.33 7.66
CA ARG A 28 -42.31 -38.13 8.50
C ARG A 28 -40.83 -38.00 8.87
N LEU A 29 -40.19 -39.09 9.28
CA LEU A 29 -38.76 -39.07 9.60
C LEU A 29 -37.91 -38.75 8.37
N ALA A 30 -38.24 -39.33 7.20
CA ALA A 30 -37.54 -39.05 5.95
C ALA A 30 -37.67 -37.57 5.55
N ASN A 31 -38.85 -36.98 5.71
CA ASN A 31 -39.08 -35.56 5.44
C ASN A 31 -38.30 -34.67 6.41
N GLN A 32 -38.29 -35.01 7.72
CA GLN A 32 -37.52 -34.27 8.72
C GLN A 32 -36.02 -34.30 8.39
N LEU A 33 -35.46 -35.47 8.09
CA LEU A 33 -34.05 -35.59 7.70
C LEU A 33 -33.74 -34.85 6.39
N ALA A 34 -34.66 -34.84 5.43
CA ALA A 34 -34.49 -34.08 4.20
C ALA A 34 -34.47 -32.57 4.45
N GLU A 35 -35.35 -32.06 5.30
CA GLU A 35 -35.38 -30.66 5.71
C GLU A 35 -34.11 -30.26 6.47
N GLU A 36 -33.66 -31.10 7.41
CA GLU A 36 -32.42 -30.88 8.15
C GLU A 36 -31.22 -30.80 7.22
N ARG A 37 -31.08 -31.76 6.30
CA ARG A 37 -30.01 -31.71 5.27
C ARG A 37 -30.08 -30.45 4.43
N GLN A 38 -31.26 -30.04 3.98
CA GLN A 38 -31.40 -28.80 3.22
C GLN A 38 -30.99 -27.57 4.04
N ARG A 39 -31.33 -27.51 5.33
CA ARG A 39 -30.91 -26.43 6.21
C ARG A 39 -29.40 -26.42 6.40
N GLU A 40 -28.80 -27.58 6.64
CA GLU A 40 -27.34 -27.72 6.76
C GLU A 40 -26.62 -27.28 5.49
N GLU A 41 -27.09 -27.68 4.32
CA GLU A 41 -26.47 -27.27 3.05
C GLU A 41 -26.59 -25.76 2.82
N ARG A 42 -27.73 -25.14 3.19
CA ARG A 42 -27.87 -23.67 3.16
C ARG A 42 -26.89 -22.99 4.11
N ILE A 43 -26.71 -23.53 5.32
CA ILE A 43 -25.75 -22.99 6.30
C ILE A 43 -24.32 -23.14 5.77
N LYS A 44 -23.95 -24.32 5.25
CA LYS A 44 -22.62 -24.54 4.65
C LYS A 44 -22.37 -23.59 3.49
N GLN A 45 -23.37 -23.37 2.62
CA GLN A 45 -23.25 -22.41 1.54
C GLN A 45 -23.05 -20.99 2.06
N ALA A 46 -23.86 -20.55 3.02
CA ALA A 46 -23.74 -19.22 3.63
C ALA A 46 -22.37 -19.03 4.30
N LEU A 47 -21.83 -20.05 4.97
CA LEU A 47 -20.49 -20.02 5.55
C LEU A 47 -19.40 -19.88 4.48
N ARG A 48 -19.51 -20.62 3.37
CA ARG A 48 -18.57 -20.48 2.24
C ARG A 48 -18.62 -19.06 1.65
N ASP A 49 -19.81 -18.53 1.43
CA ASP A 49 -19.98 -17.18 0.87
C ASP A 49 -19.45 -16.10 1.82
N TYR A 50 -19.69 -16.26 3.13
CA TYR A 50 -19.15 -15.38 4.16
C TYR A 50 -17.62 -15.37 4.16
N MET A 51 -16.98 -16.55 4.14
CA MET A 51 -15.52 -16.65 4.11
C MET A 51 -14.94 -16.05 2.82
N ALA A 52 -15.54 -16.36 1.66
CA ALA A 52 -15.12 -15.81 0.38
C ALA A 52 -15.29 -14.27 0.31
N ALA A 53 -16.35 -13.73 0.92
CA ALA A 53 -16.52 -12.29 1.05
C ALA A 53 -15.44 -11.68 1.96
N GLY A 54 -15.13 -12.32 3.09
CA GLY A 54 -14.05 -11.90 3.98
C GLY A 54 -12.69 -11.85 3.29
N GLU A 55 -12.34 -12.86 2.50
CA GLU A 55 -11.10 -12.88 1.71
C GLU A 55 -11.05 -11.73 0.70
N LYS A 56 -12.15 -11.47 -0.01
CA LYS A 56 -12.23 -10.34 -0.96
C LYS A 56 -12.05 -8.99 -0.28
N ILE A 57 -12.65 -8.81 0.91
CA ILE A 57 -12.49 -7.60 1.71
C ILE A 57 -11.02 -7.44 2.10
N ALA A 58 -10.40 -8.47 2.67
CA ALA A 58 -9.00 -8.43 3.08
C ALA A 58 -8.06 -8.10 1.92
N VAL A 59 -8.28 -8.68 0.73
CA VAL A 59 -7.51 -8.36 -0.47
C VAL A 59 -7.68 -6.89 -0.88
N ALA A 60 -8.91 -6.38 -0.84
CA ALA A 60 -9.19 -4.98 -1.18
C ALA A 60 -8.57 -4.00 -0.17
N GLU A 61 -8.62 -4.32 1.13
CA GLU A 61 -8.01 -3.53 2.20
C GLU A 61 -6.49 -3.51 2.07
N ASN A 62 -5.85 -4.67 1.93
CA ASN A 62 -4.39 -4.76 1.72
C ASN A 62 -3.95 -3.97 0.49
N ALA A 63 -4.66 -4.10 -0.64
CA ALA A 63 -4.36 -3.34 -1.85
C ALA A 63 -4.54 -1.83 -1.67
N CYS A 64 -5.46 -1.40 -0.79
CA CYS A 64 -5.63 0.00 -0.41
C CYS A 64 -4.45 0.48 0.43
N GLU A 65 -4.08 -0.27 1.48
CA GLU A 65 -2.98 0.04 2.38
C GLU A 65 -1.65 0.15 1.63
N GLU A 66 -1.35 -0.77 0.73
CA GLU A 66 -0.14 -0.73 -0.12
C GLU A 66 -0.09 0.56 -0.95
N LYS A 67 -1.23 0.96 -1.56
CA LYS A 67 -1.31 2.20 -2.35
C LYS A 67 -1.16 3.43 -1.46
N VAL A 68 -1.78 3.44 -0.29
CA VAL A 68 -1.67 4.55 0.68
C VAL A 68 -0.23 4.69 1.14
N ALA A 69 0.46 3.58 1.47
CA ALA A 69 1.86 3.59 1.85
C ALA A 69 2.76 4.13 0.72
N ALA A 70 2.55 3.66 -0.51
CA ALA A 70 3.29 4.14 -1.67
C ALA A 70 3.10 5.66 -1.92
N LEU A 71 1.86 6.14 -1.83
CA LEU A 71 1.55 7.57 -1.99
C LEU A 71 2.13 8.42 -0.86
N THR A 72 2.09 7.92 0.37
CA THR A 72 2.67 8.60 1.55
C THR A 72 4.17 8.79 1.38
N ASN A 73 4.88 7.71 1.04
CA ASN A 73 6.31 7.76 0.72
C ASN A 73 6.62 8.73 -0.42
N ARG A 74 5.75 8.80 -1.45
CA ARG A 74 5.92 9.74 -2.56
C ARG A 74 5.75 11.19 -2.11
N ILE A 75 4.75 11.47 -1.29
CA ILE A 75 4.48 12.81 -0.74
C ILE A 75 5.67 13.27 0.10
N GLU A 76 6.20 12.40 0.97
CA GLU A 76 7.36 12.73 1.80
C GLU A 76 8.59 13.06 0.97
N ARG A 77 8.91 12.25 -0.04
CA ARG A 77 10.03 12.54 -0.97
C ARG A 77 9.84 13.87 -1.69
N LEU A 78 8.62 14.17 -2.16
CA LEU A 78 8.33 15.44 -2.83
C LEU A 78 8.44 16.64 -1.87
N ARG A 79 8.02 16.49 -0.61
CA ARG A 79 8.20 17.51 0.42
C ARG A 79 9.66 17.75 0.71
N GLU A 80 10.48 16.70 0.76
CA GLU A 80 11.92 16.85 0.96
C GLU A 80 12.59 17.57 -0.21
N GLN A 81 12.31 17.14 -1.44
CA GLN A 81 12.80 17.82 -2.64
C GLN A 81 12.36 19.29 -2.70
N ALA A 82 11.13 19.59 -2.28
CA ALA A 82 10.65 20.97 -2.21
C ALA A 82 11.42 21.77 -1.15
N ARG A 83 11.65 21.19 0.04
CA ARG A 83 12.46 21.82 1.11
C ARG A 83 13.89 22.08 0.65
N GLU A 84 14.54 21.11 0.00
CA GLU A 84 15.87 21.27 -0.57
C GLU A 84 15.91 22.39 -1.62
N LYS A 85 14.95 22.43 -2.54
CA LYS A 85 14.86 23.49 -3.56
C LYS A 85 14.66 24.87 -2.94
N VAL A 86 13.78 24.99 -1.95
CA VAL A 86 13.53 26.25 -1.23
C VAL A 86 14.77 26.68 -0.45
N ALA A 87 15.43 25.77 0.25
CA ALA A 87 16.69 26.04 0.94
C ALA A 87 17.78 26.49 -0.04
N GLY A 88 17.92 25.81 -1.18
CA GLY A 88 18.85 26.18 -2.25
C GLY A 88 18.56 27.56 -2.83
N ALA A 89 17.29 27.89 -3.08
CA ALA A 89 16.87 29.21 -3.54
C ALA A 89 17.16 30.31 -2.50
N HIS A 90 16.89 30.05 -1.21
CA HIS A 90 17.23 30.99 -0.14
C HIS A 90 18.73 31.20 0.02
N ALA A 91 19.52 30.13 -0.08
CA ALA A 91 20.98 30.24 -0.08
C ALA A 91 21.47 31.06 -1.28
N GLN A 92 20.87 30.88 -2.46
CA GLN A 92 21.20 31.67 -3.64
C GLN A 92 20.81 33.15 -3.46
N GLN A 93 19.64 33.45 -2.91
CA GLN A 93 19.23 34.82 -2.57
C GLN A 93 20.23 35.48 -1.61
N GLY A 94 20.67 34.75 -0.58
CA GLY A 94 21.67 35.24 0.36
C GLY A 94 23.01 35.53 -0.31
N ARG A 95 23.51 34.62 -1.16
CA ARG A 95 24.74 34.83 -1.95
C ARG A 95 24.65 36.04 -2.86
N SER A 96 23.53 36.22 -3.56
CA SER A 96 23.32 37.40 -4.42
C SER A 96 23.33 38.71 -3.61
N ALA A 97 22.66 38.72 -2.46
CA ALA A 97 22.65 39.89 -1.57
C ALA A 97 24.04 40.20 -1.00
N LEU A 98 24.80 39.16 -0.62
CA LEU A 98 26.19 39.30 -0.18
C LEU A 98 27.06 39.86 -1.31
N ALA A 99 26.96 39.34 -2.53
CA ALA A 99 27.74 39.82 -3.66
C ALA A 99 27.46 41.31 -3.98
N MET A 100 26.20 41.76 -3.86
CA MET A 100 25.86 43.18 -3.98
C MET A 100 26.55 44.04 -2.91
N HIS A 101 26.57 43.55 -1.67
CA HIS A 101 27.22 44.23 -0.56
C HIS A 101 28.75 44.28 -0.72
N GLU A 102 29.37 43.17 -1.14
CA GLU A 102 30.81 43.08 -1.43
C GLU A 102 31.22 43.95 -2.62
N ALA A 103 30.31 44.21 -3.56
CA ALA A 103 30.49 45.18 -4.64
C ALA A 103 30.39 46.66 -4.18
N GLY A 104 30.37 46.92 -2.87
CA GLY A 104 30.42 48.26 -2.28
C GLY A 104 29.06 48.90 -1.99
N ARG A 105 27.95 48.17 -2.13
CA ARG A 105 26.62 48.68 -1.75
C ARG A 105 26.42 48.63 -0.24
N THR A 106 25.83 49.67 0.32
CA THR A 106 25.42 49.67 1.74
C THR A 106 24.21 48.75 1.94
N VAL A 107 23.97 48.35 3.19
CA VAL A 107 22.80 47.52 3.55
C VAL A 107 21.48 48.18 3.15
N GLU A 108 21.36 49.50 3.34
CA GLU A 108 20.21 50.31 2.94
C GLU A 108 19.98 50.23 1.43
N GLN A 109 21.03 50.45 0.63
CA GLN A 109 20.95 50.37 -0.83
C GLN A 109 20.57 48.97 -1.32
N VAL A 110 21.06 47.91 -0.66
CA VAL A 110 20.66 46.53 -0.96
C VAL A 110 19.20 46.30 -0.59
N ALA A 111 18.72 46.86 0.52
CA ALA A 111 17.33 46.76 0.94
C ALA A 111 16.39 47.45 -0.07
N ASP A 112 16.73 48.67 -0.48
CA ASP A 112 15.98 49.44 -1.48
C ASP A 112 15.95 48.71 -2.83
N LEU A 113 17.10 48.22 -3.31
CA LEU A 113 17.21 47.55 -4.61
C LEU A 113 16.43 46.23 -4.66
N LEU A 114 16.38 45.50 -3.55
CA LEU A 114 15.62 44.25 -3.44
C LEU A 114 14.16 44.47 -3.01
N ALA A 115 13.74 45.71 -2.77
CA ALA A 115 12.44 46.08 -2.24
C ALA A 115 12.08 45.30 -0.96
N VAL A 116 13.04 45.19 -0.03
CA VAL A 116 12.87 44.53 1.28
C VAL A 116 13.25 45.48 2.42
N SER A 117 12.87 45.16 3.65
CA SER A 117 13.33 45.92 4.80
C SER A 117 14.84 45.76 5.02
N GLU A 118 15.51 46.77 5.57
CA GLU A 118 16.93 46.66 5.94
C GLU A 118 17.22 45.46 6.85
N LYS A 119 16.31 45.15 7.78
CA LYS A 119 16.44 43.98 8.65
C LYS A 119 16.53 42.70 7.80
N LYS A 120 15.69 42.59 6.76
CA LYS A 120 15.71 41.43 5.86
C LYS A 120 16.96 41.43 4.97
N ALA A 121 17.42 42.59 4.50
CA ALA A 121 18.67 42.71 3.76
C ALA A 121 19.88 42.25 4.62
N ARG A 122 19.95 42.69 5.89
CA ARG A 122 20.96 42.21 6.86
C ARG A 122 20.91 40.69 7.01
N GLN A 123 19.70 40.12 7.15
CA GLN A 123 19.53 38.66 7.25
C GLN A 123 19.99 37.92 5.98
N LEU A 124 19.69 38.43 4.79
CA LEU A 124 20.11 37.81 3.53
C LEU A 124 21.64 37.86 3.36
N ILE A 125 22.26 38.99 3.69
CA ILE A 125 23.74 39.14 3.66
C ILE A 125 24.39 38.16 4.65
N ALA A 126 23.85 38.06 5.88
CA ALA A 126 24.34 37.10 6.87
C ALA A 126 24.20 35.65 6.38
N ALA A 127 23.03 35.27 5.86
CA ALA A 127 22.80 33.94 5.29
C ALA A 127 23.72 33.65 4.09
N GLY A 128 24.05 34.67 3.28
CA GLY A 128 25.03 34.56 2.21
C GLY A 128 26.43 34.26 2.71
N ARG A 129 26.85 34.88 3.83
CA ARG A 129 28.16 34.61 4.47
C ARG A 129 28.22 33.19 5.02
N ASP A 130 27.17 32.75 5.69
CA ASP A 130 27.08 31.39 6.24
C ASP A 130 27.16 30.35 5.11
N ALA A 131 26.45 30.58 4.00
CA ALA A 131 26.48 29.72 2.82
C ALA A 131 27.87 29.69 2.14
N ALA A 132 28.56 30.83 2.09
CA ALA A 132 29.93 30.91 1.56
C ALA A 132 30.91 30.14 2.46
N GLY A 133 30.80 30.28 3.78
CA GLY A 133 31.61 29.54 4.75
C GLY A 133 31.42 28.01 4.67
N GLN A 134 30.17 27.55 4.52
CA GLN A 134 29.85 26.14 4.34
C GLN A 134 30.41 25.56 3.03
N ALA A 135 30.41 26.33 1.93
CA ALA A 135 31.00 25.90 0.66
C ALA A 135 32.52 25.71 0.75
N VAL A 136 33.22 26.59 1.47
CA VAL A 136 34.67 26.47 1.71
C VAL A 136 34.98 25.26 2.59
N ALA A 137 34.20 25.03 3.65
CA ALA A 137 34.36 23.86 4.52
C ALA A 137 34.11 22.53 3.78
N ALA A 138 33.07 22.45 2.95
CA ALA A 138 32.79 21.26 2.16
C ALA A 138 33.90 20.93 1.14
N HIS A 139 34.52 21.95 0.54
CA HIS A 139 35.63 21.78 -0.40
C HIS A 139 36.91 21.24 0.27
N GLN A 140 37.18 21.65 1.52
CA GLN A 140 38.34 21.15 2.27
C GLN A 140 38.18 19.67 2.67
N VAL A 141 36.98 19.22 3.03
CA VAL A 141 36.72 17.82 3.38
C VAL A 141 36.78 16.89 2.15
N GLY A 142 36.30 17.35 0.99
CA GLY A 142 36.40 16.60 -0.27
C GLY A 142 37.82 16.44 -0.81
N SER A 143 38.72 17.39 -0.50
CA SER A 143 40.13 17.36 -0.93
C SER A 143 40.93 16.23 -0.25
N VAL A 144 40.62 15.88 1.00
CA VAL A 144 41.35 14.84 1.76
C VAL A 144 40.97 13.42 1.30
N ALA A 145 39.75 13.21 0.80
CA ALA A 145 39.28 11.90 0.33
C ALA A 145 39.81 11.51 -1.08
N GLY A 146 40.37 12.47 -1.85
CA GLY A 146 40.83 12.25 -3.22
C GLY A 146 42.28 11.80 -3.39
N VAL A 147 43.06 11.65 -2.32
CA VAL A 147 44.52 11.35 -2.38
C VAL A 147 44.84 9.84 -2.39
N ILE A 148 43.88 8.94 -2.22
CA ILE A 148 44.13 7.48 -2.36
C ILE A 148 44.08 7.09 -3.85
N ARG A 149 45.13 7.43 -4.60
CA ARG A 149 45.32 7.00 -5.98
C ARG A 149 46.18 5.73 -6.02
N ALA A 150 45.58 4.67 -6.55
CA ALA A 150 46.16 3.59 -7.36
C ALA A 150 47.43 2.86 -6.85
N VAL A 151 47.24 1.60 -6.47
CA VAL A 151 48.26 0.55 -6.66
C VAL A 151 47.68 -0.48 -7.65
N PRO A 152 48.18 -0.58 -8.89
CA PRO A 152 47.85 -1.68 -9.77
C PRO A 152 48.87 -2.80 -9.54
N TYR A 153 48.48 -3.88 -8.87
CA TYR A 153 49.18 -5.16 -8.99
C TYR A 153 48.33 -6.07 -9.86
N GLY A 154 48.85 -6.36 -11.05
CA GLY A 154 48.40 -7.46 -11.88
C GLY A 154 48.88 -8.83 -11.38
N ILE A 155 48.62 -9.81 -12.24
CA ILE A 155 49.11 -11.20 -12.30
C ILE A 155 48.02 -12.22 -11.96
N GLY A 156 47.68 -13.05 -12.95
CA GLY A 156 46.99 -14.31 -12.75
C GLY A 156 46.23 -14.84 -13.97
N GLU A 157 46.94 -15.21 -15.03
CA GLU A 157 46.48 -16.22 -15.99
C GLU A 157 46.19 -17.55 -15.27
N GLY A 158 45.22 -18.33 -15.76
CA GLY A 158 45.14 -19.76 -15.40
C GLY A 158 43.79 -20.42 -15.62
N ALA A 159 43.70 -21.11 -16.76
CA ALA A 159 42.89 -22.31 -17.08
C ALA A 159 41.37 -22.17 -17.24
#